data_AF-A0A9X4KH93-F1
#
_entry.id   AF-A0A9X4KH93-F1
#
_cell.length_a   1.000
_cell.length_b   1.000
_cell.length_c   1.000
_cell.angle_alpha   90.00
_cell.angle_beta   90.00
_cell.angle_gamma   90.00
#
_symmetry.space_group_name_H-M   'P 1'
#
loop_
_entity.id
_entity.type
_entity.pdbx_description
1 polymer ?
#
loop_
_entity_poly.entity_id
_entity_poly.type
_entity_poly.pdbx_seq_one_letter_code
_entity_poly.pdbx_strand_id
1 'polypeptide(L)'
;MSREAAFDFQLLQKILPRIQGSNSSVRQVLMQLLQITLGADKKLDKSKLEEDASELWRSIEKTVDGAAYPQSARKIVYMLRRLDEDGFTSYWLS
;
A
#
# COMPACT_ATOMS: atom_id res chain seq x y z
N MET A 1 -20.02 -6.16 -11.44
CA MET A 1 -18.94 -5.55 -10.63
C MET A 1 -19.58 -4.98 -9.37
N SER A 2 -19.09 -5.33 -8.17
CA SER A 2 -19.59 -4.74 -6.92
C SER A 2 -19.11 -3.30 -6.74
N ARG A 3 -19.72 -2.56 -5.82
CA ARG A 3 -19.29 -1.19 -5.48
C ARG A 3 -17.85 -1.17 -4.98
N GLU A 4 -17.47 -2.16 -4.19
CA GLU A 4 -16.15 -2.31 -3.58
C GLU A 4 -15.10 -2.59 -4.65
N ALA A 5 -15.40 -3.49 -5.60
CA ALA A 5 -14.54 -3.76 -6.74
C ALA A 5 -14.38 -2.52 -7.63
N ALA A 6 -15.47 -1.78 -7.87
CA ALA A 6 -15.42 -0.53 -8.62
C ALA A 6 -14.50 0.49 -7.94
N PHE A 7 -14.67 0.67 -6.62
CA PHE A 7 -13.87 1.59 -5.83
C PHE A 7 -12.39 1.19 -5.81
N ASP A 8 -12.07 -0.10 -5.65
CA ASP A 8 -10.70 -0.61 -5.72
C ASP A 8 -10.03 -0.21 -7.05
N PHE A 9 -10.72 -0.40 -8.18
CA PHE A 9 -10.20 0.04 -9.48
C PHE A 9 -10.05 1.57 -9.59
N GLN A 10 -10.96 2.35 -9.01
CA GLN A 10 -10.81 3.82 -9.02
C GLN A 10 -9.61 4.27 -8.18
N LEU A 11 -9.40 3.67 -7.01
CA LEU A 11 -8.24 3.94 -6.17
C LEU A 11 -6.95 3.58 -6.93
N LEU A 12 -6.90 2.36 -7.48
CA LEU A 12 -5.77 1.84 -8.25
C LEU A 12 -5.41 2.72 -9.46
N GLN A 13 -6.39 3.14 -10.27
CA GLN A 13 -6.15 3.74 -11.58
C GLN A 13 -6.23 5.27 -11.61
N LYS A 14 -6.88 5.92 -10.63
CA LYS A 14 -7.05 7.38 -10.61
C LYS A 14 -6.23 8.07 -9.52
N ILE A 15 -6.08 7.42 -8.36
CA ILE A 15 -5.39 8.03 -7.20
C ILE A 15 -3.93 7.61 -7.17
N LEU A 16 -3.63 6.30 -7.16
CA LEU A 16 -2.24 5.83 -7.06
C LEU A 16 -1.31 6.39 -8.16
N PRO A 17 -1.75 6.58 -9.42
CA PRO A 17 -0.88 7.14 -10.46
C PRO A 17 -0.48 8.59 -10.26
N ARG A 18 -1.10 9.30 -9.30
CA ARG A 18 -0.76 10.67 -8.92
C ARG A 18 0.24 10.75 -7.77
N ILE A 19 0.59 9.61 -7.16
CA ILE A 19 1.51 9.53 -6.02
C ILE A 19 2.85 9.03 -6.53
N GLN A 20 3.88 9.85 -6.34
CA GLN A 20 5.26 9.54 -6.70
C GLN A 20 6.22 10.42 -5.90
N GLY A 21 7.48 9.99 -5.79
CA GLY A 21 8.51 10.76 -5.11
C GLY A 21 9.39 9.90 -4.21
N SER A 22 10.31 10.58 -3.54
CA SER A 22 11.35 10.01 -2.67
C SER A 22 11.26 10.46 -1.20
N ASN A 23 10.26 11.27 -0.84
CA ASN A 23 10.17 11.89 0.48
C ASN A 23 9.33 11.07 1.48
N SER A 24 9.49 11.38 2.77
CA SER A 24 8.76 10.75 3.87
C SER A 24 7.24 10.95 3.78
N SER A 25 6.78 12.04 3.17
CA SER A 25 5.35 12.30 2.95
C SER A 25 4.73 11.29 1.99
N VAL A 26 5.43 10.89 0.92
CA VAL A 26 4.98 9.83 -0.01
C VAL A 26 4.80 8.51 0.73
N ARG A 27 5.79 8.12 1.54
CA ARG A 27 5.70 6.93 2.41
C ARG A 27 4.47 6.99 3.31
N GLN A 28 4.29 8.11 4.00
CA GLN A 28 3.17 8.31 4.94
C GLN A 28 1.80 8.20 4.23
N VAL A 29 1.66 8.78 3.04
CA VAL A 29 0.43 8.69 2.24
C VAL A 29 0.17 7.24 1.82
N LEU A 30 1.18 6.55 1.30
CA LEU A 30 1.05 5.15 0.88
C LEU A 30 0.68 4.23 2.05
N MET A 31 1.27 4.42 3.23
CA MET A 31 0.91 3.66 4.44
C MET A 31 -0.54 3.90 4.89
N GLN A 32 -1.03 5.14 4.79
CA GLN A 32 -2.43 5.45 5.10
C GLN A 32 -3.40 4.84 4.09
N LEU A 33 -3.06 4.90 2.79
CA LEU A 33 -3.87 4.26 1.76
C LEU A 33 -3.86 2.74 1.91
N LEU A 34 -2.73 2.13 2.27
CA LEU A 34 -2.66 0.70 2.55
C LEU A 34 -3.65 0.34 3.68
N GLN A 35 -3.65 1.09 4.78
CA GLN A 35 -4.59 0.90 5.87
C GLN A 35 -6.07 0.97 5.41
N ILE A 36 -6.41 1.89 4.51
CA ILE A 36 -7.75 1.98 3.92
C ILE A 36 -8.07 0.72 3.10
N THR A 37 -7.11 0.20 2.34
CA THR A 37 -7.31 -0.98 1.49
C THR A 37 -7.53 -2.27 2.28
N LEU A 38 -6.98 -2.38 3.48
CA LEU A 38 -7.16 -3.58 4.32
C LEU A 38 -8.56 -3.66 4.96
N GLY A 39 -9.25 -2.52 5.12
CA GLY A 39 -10.55 -2.44 5.78
C GLY A 39 -10.46 -2.10 7.28
N ALA A 40 -11.59 -1.74 7.88
CA ALA A 40 -11.67 -1.21 9.25
C ALA A 40 -11.19 -2.19 10.34
N ASP A 41 -11.34 -3.50 10.09
CA ASP A 41 -11.05 -4.55 11.07
C ASP A 41 -9.57 -4.96 11.09
N LYS A 42 -8.80 -4.56 10.07
CA LYS A 42 -7.41 -4.97 9.88
C LYS A 42 -6.48 -3.78 10.04
N LYS A 43 -5.97 -3.56 11.25
CA LYS A 43 -4.99 -2.50 11.50
C LYS A 43 -3.57 -2.99 11.24
N LEU A 44 -2.80 -2.19 10.52
CA LEU A 44 -1.35 -2.34 10.46
C LEU A 44 -0.78 -1.98 11.83
N ASP A 45 -0.01 -2.89 12.39
CA ASP A 45 0.75 -2.61 13.60
C ASP A 45 1.93 -1.70 13.25
N LYS A 46 1.70 -0.39 13.37
CA LYS A 46 2.70 0.64 13.07
C LYS A 46 3.90 0.61 14.03
N SER A 47 3.78 -0.04 15.20
CA SER A 47 4.89 -0.16 16.15
C SER A 47 5.99 -1.09 15.62
N LYS A 48 5.64 -2.02 14.72
CA LYS A 48 6.59 -2.92 14.04
C LYS A 48 7.35 -2.27 12.89
N LEU A 49 7.13 -0.98 12.61
CA LEU A 49 7.89 -0.24 11.58
C LEU A 49 9.35 -0.01 11.97
N GLU A 50 9.70 -0.14 13.25
CA GLU A 50 10.99 0.28 13.79
C GLU A 50 11.96 -0.87 14.09
N GLU A 51 11.48 -2.13 14.18
CA GLU A 51 12.28 -3.26 14.68
C GLU A 51 12.79 -4.22 13.57
N ASP A 52 11.97 -4.60 12.58
CA ASP A 52 12.39 -5.43 11.44
C ASP A 52 11.45 -5.27 10.22
N ALA A 53 11.98 -4.68 9.14
CA ALA A 53 11.24 -4.49 7.89
C ALA A 53 10.79 -5.82 7.24
N SER A 54 11.55 -6.90 7.40
CA SER A 54 11.27 -8.20 6.77
C SER A 54 10.04 -8.88 7.38
N GLU A 55 9.88 -8.82 8.70
CA GLU A 55 8.72 -9.38 9.39
C GLU A 55 7.45 -8.58 9.09
N LEU A 56 7.58 -7.25 9.03
CA LEU A 56 6.51 -6.34 8.61
C LEU A 56 6.01 -6.69 7.21
N TRP A 57 6.92 -6.87 6.24
CA TRP A 57 6.56 -7.21 4.87
C TRP A 57 5.84 -8.57 4.77
N ARG A 58 6.26 -9.59 5.53
CA ARG A 58 5.58 -10.89 5.59
C ARG A 58 4.16 -10.79 6.17
N SER A 59 3.99 -9.96 7.20
CA SER A 59 2.68 -9.70 7.81
C SER A 59 1.74 -9.00 6.83
N ILE A 60 2.26 -7.98 6.12
CA ILE A 60 1.51 -7.23 5.11
C ILE A 60 1.06 -8.16 3.98
N GLU A 61 1.95 -8.97 3.41
CA GLU A 61 1.61 -9.91 2.32
C GLU A 61 0.45 -10.85 2.71
N LYS A 62 0.50 -11.46 3.90
CA LYS A 62 -0.60 -12.31 4.39
C LYS A 62 -1.92 -11.56 4.54
N THR A 63 -1.86 -10.27 4.85
CA THR A 63 -3.04 -9.46 5.11
C THR A 63 -3.69 -8.96 3.81
N VAL A 64 -2.87 -8.74 2.77
CA VAL A 64 -3.30 -8.23 1.45
C VAL A 64 -4.23 -9.20 0.72
N ASP A 65 -4.05 -10.51 0.86
CA ASP A 65 -4.90 -11.51 0.20
C ASP A 65 -6.36 -11.47 0.67
N GLY A 66 -6.60 -10.99 1.89
CA GLY A 66 -7.95 -10.76 2.42
C GLY A 66 -8.33 -9.28 2.51
N ALA A 67 -7.63 -8.39 1.81
CA ALA A 67 -7.92 -6.95 1.86
C ALA A 67 -9.30 -6.63 1.27
N ALA A 68 -9.93 -5.56 1.76
CA ALA A 68 -11.17 -5.04 1.20
C ALA A 68 -10.98 -4.55 -0.25
N TYR A 69 -9.81 -3.99 -0.55
CA TYR A 69 -9.42 -3.49 -1.88
C TYR A 69 -8.07 -4.11 -2.32
N PRO A 70 -8.07 -5.38 -2.74
CA PRO A 70 -6.85 -6.17 -2.93
C PRO A 70 -5.96 -5.70 -4.08
N GLN A 71 -6.52 -5.13 -5.15
CA GLN A 71 -5.71 -4.67 -6.29
C GLN A 71 -4.88 -3.44 -5.90
N SER A 72 -5.51 -2.47 -5.25
CA SER A 72 -4.84 -1.29 -4.72
C SER A 72 -3.83 -1.66 -3.64
N ALA A 73 -4.19 -2.57 -2.71
CA ALA A 73 -3.30 -3.02 -1.65
C ALA A 73 -1.98 -3.58 -2.22
N ARG A 74 -2.05 -4.50 -3.19
CA ARG A 74 -0.86 -5.07 -3.85
C ARG A 74 0.01 -4.00 -4.50
N LYS A 75 -0.59 -3.04 -5.23
CA LYS A 75 0.18 -1.99 -5.90
C LYS A 75 0.85 -1.04 -4.90
N ILE A 76 0.18 -0.71 -3.80
CA ILE A 76 0.77 0.12 -2.73
C ILE A 76 1.95 -0.58 -2.07
N VAL A 77 1.83 -1.88 -1.78
CA VAL A 77 2.93 -2.68 -1.22
C VAL A 77 4.15 -2.67 -2.13
N TYR A 78 3.94 -2.89 -3.43
CA TYR A 78 5.01 -2.76 -4.43
C TYR A 78 5.65 -1.37 -4.39
N MET A 79 4.84 -0.31 -4.39
CA MET A 79 5.35 1.07 -4.37
C MET A 79 6.14 1.38 -3.11
N LEU A 80 5.72 0.89 -1.94
CA LEU A 80 6.45 1.07 -0.69
C LEU A 80 7.78 0.30 -0.67
N ARG A 81 7.83 -0.94 -1.16
CA ARG A 81 9.08 -1.71 -1.28
C ARG A 81 10.11 -0.98 -2.13
N ARG A 82 9.69 -0.45 -3.28
CA ARG A 82 10.56 0.38 -4.11
C ARG A 82 11.04 1.64 -3.40
N LEU A 83 10.18 2.26 -2.61
CA LEU A 83 10.59 3.42 -1.83
C LEU A 83 11.64 3.05 -0.77
N ASP A 84 11.59 1.83 -0.21
CA ASP A 84 12.60 1.29 0.70
C ASP A 84 13.92 0.97 -0.02
N GLU A 85 13.83 0.30 -1.18
CA GLU A 85 14.98 -0.23 -1.92
C GLU A 85 15.68 0.82 -2.78
N ASP A 86 14.92 1.59 -3.55
CA ASP A 86 15.44 2.56 -4.55
C ASP A 86 15.48 4.00 -4.00
N GLY A 87 14.84 4.25 -2.86
CA GLY A 87 14.64 5.60 -2.33
C GLY A 87 13.65 6.46 -3.14
N PHE A 88 12.99 5.90 -4.16
CA PHE A 88 11.97 6.57 -4.97
C PHE A 88 10.90 5.57 -5.40
N THR A 89 9.67 6.04 -5.54
CA THR A 89 8.58 5.22 -6.08
C THR A 89 7.70 5.99 -7.04
N SER A 90 7.15 5.29 -8.02
CA SER A 90 6.05 5.78 -8.84
C SER A 90 5.16 4.62 -9.26
N TYR A 91 3.90 4.93 -9.57
CA TYR A 91 2.95 3.94 -10.08
C TYR A 91 3.41 3.31 -11.41
N TRP A 92 4.05 4.09 -12.28
CA TRP A 92 4.36 3.71 -13.66
C TRP A 92 5.61 2.85 -13.80
N LEU A 93 6.49 2.90 -12.80
CA LEU A 93 7.65 2.04 -12.77
C LEU A 93 7.18 0.61 -12.46
N SER A 94 7.51 -0.30 -13.37
CA SER A 94 7.19 -1.74 -13.37
C SER A 94 8.47 -2.53 -13.21
#